data_AF-A0A257JPE0-F1
#
_entry.id   AF-A0A257JPE0-F1
#
_cell.length_a   1.000
_cell.length_b   1.000
_cell.length_c   1.000
_cell.angle_alpha   90.00
_cell.angle_beta   90.00
_cell.angle_gamma   90.00
#
_symmetry.space_group_name_H-M   'P 1'
#
loop_
_entity.id
_entity.type
_entity.pdbx_description
1 polymer ?
#
loop_
_entity_poly.entity_id
_entity_poly.type
_entity_poly.pdbx_seq_one_letter_code
_entity_poly.pdbx_strand_id
1 'polypeptide(L)'
;MKPADALVPMAEGSTGQIDYPSLTANLHHEIELVVAIGVGGRNIAAADAAKHIWGYAVGLDMTRRDLQNEMKKQGRPWCIGKAFEQSAPIGPIVPIGTTGELSSGAISLSVNGAPRQKGDLSELIWNVAETIETLSQAWTLQPGDLIFTGTPAGVGPVVAGDVMEGAVKGLDYDYLPVHLAKGENTAESYAAVSASRLVPLLEDDDGHRLTQSMAIIEYLDETHPQPPLLPADARGRARVRALAQDLACEVHPLNNLRVLRYLTRDLKLSEDDKDRWYRHWVETGLEVVERQLAAQPATFCHGDTPTLADCVLVPQVFNAQRFNCRTEHVPNVMRVHAACMALAAFSQTQPSACP
;
A
#
# COMPACT_ATOMS: atom_id res chain seq x y z
N MET A 1 12.14 14.35 23.13
CA MET A 1 11.25 13.31 23.65
C MET A 1 9.93 13.98 24.01
N LYS A 2 8.83 13.47 23.44
CA LYS A 2 7.47 13.88 23.79
C LYS A 2 6.94 12.94 24.87
N PRO A 3 6.09 13.41 25.79
CA PRO A 3 5.39 12.51 26.70
C PRO A 3 4.36 11.67 25.93
N ALA A 4 4.01 10.49 26.45
CA ALA A 4 3.13 9.54 25.74
C ALA A 4 1.71 10.10 25.51
N ASP A 5 1.25 11.00 26.39
CA ASP A 5 -0.04 11.69 26.28
C ASP A 5 -0.07 12.79 25.20
N ALA A 6 1.07 13.08 24.56
CA ALA A 6 1.10 13.94 23.38
C ALA A 6 0.67 13.23 22.09
N LEU A 7 0.56 11.89 22.11
CA LEU A 7 0.12 11.11 20.96
C LEU A 7 -1.37 11.33 20.68
N VAL A 8 -1.70 11.49 19.41
CA VAL A 8 -3.07 11.53 18.92
C VAL A 8 -3.24 10.43 17.87
N PRO A 9 -3.74 9.25 18.26
CA PRO A 9 -4.00 8.17 17.32
C PRO A 9 -5.12 8.55 16.36
N MET A 10 -4.83 8.48 15.06
CA MET A 10 -5.80 8.70 14.00
C MET A 10 -6.31 7.34 13.53
N ALA A 11 -7.62 7.13 13.62
CA ALA A 11 -8.23 5.89 13.16
C ALA A 11 -8.15 5.81 11.63
N GLU A 12 -7.91 4.60 11.13
CA GLU A 12 -7.91 4.30 9.69
C GLU A 12 -9.20 4.80 9.02
N GLY A 13 -9.07 5.41 7.84
CA GLY A 13 -10.21 5.95 7.08
C GLY A 13 -10.89 7.16 7.71
N SER A 14 -10.26 7.82 8.69
CA SER A 14 -10.81 9.03 9.34
C SER A 14 -9.83 10.20 9.32
N THR A 15 -10.35 11.41 9.13
CA THR A 15 -9.60 12.64 9.38
C THR A 15 -9.72 12.98 10.86
N GLY A 16 -8.64 12.79 11.62
CA GLY A 16 -8.60 13.22 13.00
C GLY A 16 -8.34 14.71 13.15
N GLN A 17 -8.49 15.20 14.38
CA GLN A 17 -8.34 16.62 14.71
C GLN A 17 -7.29 16.80 15.80
N ILE A 18 -6.51 17.87 15.67
CA ILE A 18 -5.68 18.39 16.75
C ILE A 18 -6.01 19.85 17.03
N ASP A 19 -5.85 20.25 18.28
CA ASP A 19 -6.01 21.63 18.70
C ASP A 19 -4.81 22.46 18.27
N TYR A 20 -5.07 23.71 17.83
CA TYR A 20 -3.98 24.65 17.61
C TYR A 20 -3.36 25.01 18.98
N PRO A 21 -2.06 24.75 19.18
CA PRO A 21 -1.47 24.84 20.50
C PRO A 21 -1.36 26.29 21.00
N SER A 22 -1.47 26.44 22.31
CA SER A 22 -1.24 27.73 22.97
C SER A 22 0.22 28.21 22.82
N LEU A 23 0.45 29.51 23.05
CA LEU A 23 1.78 30.14 23.08
C LEU A 23 2.58 30.13 21.78
N THR A 24 1.96 29.75 20.65
CA THR A 24 2.61 29.85 19.33
C THR A 24 1.66 30.45 18.30
N ALA A 25 2.22 31.09 17.29
CA ALA A 25 1.54 31.41 16.04
C ALA A 25 2.29 30.83 14.83
N ASN A 26 3.22 29.90 15.08
CA ASN A 26 4.15 29.36 14.09
C ASN A 26 4.35 27.86 14.31
N LEU A 27 3.24 27.12 14.27
CA LEU A 27 3.23 25.66 14.35
C LEU A 27 3.66 25.06 13.01
N HIS A 28 4.64 24.15 13.03
CA HIS A 28 5.18 23.50 11.84
C HIS A 28 4.85 22.01 11.81
N HIS A 29 4.61 21.50 10.61
CA HIS A 29 4.50 20.07 10.32
C HIS A 29 5.88 19.45 10.07
N GLU A 30 6.07 18.21 10.49
CA GLU A 30 7.27 17.41 10.20
C GLU A 30 6.80 15.96 9.98
N ILE A 31 6.67 15.53 8.72
CA ILE A 31 6.29 14.14 8.40
C ILE A 31 7.43 13.18 8.67
N GLU A 32 7.17 12.08 9.37
CA GLU A 32 8.18 11.11 9.74
C GLU A 32 7.64 9.67 9.64
N LEU A 33 8.56 8.73 9.35
CA LEU A 33 8.35 7.33 9.68
C LEU A 33 8.45 7.18 11.20
N VAL A 34 7.46 6.52 11.80
CA VAL A 34 7.47 6.19 13.22
C VAL A 34 7.72 4.72 13.39
N VAL A 35 8.71 4.37 14.21
CA VAL A 35 9.07 2.99 14.55
C VAL A 35 8.54 2.66 15.93
N ALA A 36 7.68 1.65 16.04
CA ALA A 36 7.19 1.15 17.31
C ALA A 36 8.07 0.01 17.82
N ILE A 37 8.58 0.13 19.05
CA ILE A 37 9.39 -0.91 19.68
C ILE A 37 8.49 -1.99 20.29
N GLY A 38 8.74 -3.26 19.95
CA GLY A 38 8.03 -4.42 20.47
C GLY A 38 8.82 -5.20 21.53
N VAL A 39 10.14 -5.26 21.36
CA VAL A 39 11.05 -5.89 22.32
C VAL A 39 12.00 -4.81 22.83
N GLY A 40 11.99 -4.56 24.14
CA GLY A 40 12.88 -3.56 24.74
C GLY A 40 14.36 -3.98 24.72
N GLY A 41 15.24 -3.04 25.05
CA GLY A 41 16.67 -3.30 25.11
C GLY A 41 17.51 -2.06 25.38
N ARG A 42 18.81 -2.28 25.63
CA ARG A 42 19.82 -1.24 25.80
C ARG A 42 21.08 -1.65 25.05
N ASN A 43 21.78 -0.69 24.44
CA ASN A 43 22.97 -0.95 23.60
C ASN A 43 22.67 -2.01 22.52
N ILE A 44 21.53 -1.88 21.85
CA ILE A 44 21.08 -2.77 20.77
C ILE A 44 21.99 -2.52 19.57
N ALA A 45 22.65 -3.56 19.05
CA ALA A 45 23.45 -3.42 17.83
C ALA A 45 22.53 -3.17 16.62
N ALA A 46 22.97 -2.37 15.65
CA ALA A 46 22.18 -2.09 14.44
C ALA A 46 21.73 -3.39 13.72
N ALA A 47 22.59 -4.41 13.67
CA ALA A 47 22.29 -5.71 13.08
C ALA A 47 21.17 -6.50 13.80
N ASP A 48 20.85 -6.14 15.05
CA ASP A 48 19.78 -6.74 15.84
C ASP A 48 18.51 -5.87 15.86
N ALA A 49 18.56 -4.64 15.36
CA ALA A 49 17.50 -3.65 15.51
C ALA A 49 16.13 -4.14 15.02
N ALA A 50 16.08 -4.84 13.88
CA ALA A 50 14.83 -5.37 13.31
C ALA A 50 14.07 -6.30 14.29
N LYS A 51 14.78 -7.05 15.15
CA LYS A 51 14.18 -7.94 16.16
C LYS A 51 13.46 -7.18 17.28
N HIS A 52 13.76 -5.89 17.43
CA HIS A 52 13.18 -5.01 18.43
C HIS A 52 11.97 -4.22 17.90
N ILE A 53 11.76 -4.18 16.59
CA ILE A 53 10.68 -3.42 15.95
C ILE A 53 9.40 -4.26 15.99
N TRP A 54 8.32 -3.67 16.49
CA TRP A 54 6.96 -4.22 16.38
C TRP A 54 6.34 -3.88 15.03
N GLY A 55 6.50 -2.64 14.58
CA GLY A 55 5.89 -2.14 13.35
C GLY A 55 6.21 -0.69 13.09
N TYR A 56 5.58 -0.15 12.05
CA TYR A 56 5.81 1.18 11.53
C TYR A 56 4.49 1.95 11.39
N ALA A 57 4.55 3.27 11.50
CA ALA A 57 3.42 4.15 11.24
C ALA A 57 3.88 5.43 10.54
N VAL A 58 2.91 6.16 10.00
CA VAL A 58 3.09 7.56 9.59
C VAL A 58 2.82 8.45 10.80
N GLY A 59 3.70 9.43 11.06
CA GLY A 59 3.49 10.37 12.16
C GLY A 59 3.93 11.79 11.83
N LEU A 60 3.40 12.74 12.61
CA LEU A 60 3.75 14.16 12.51
C LEU A 60 4.48 14.64 13.77
N ASP A 61 5.75 15.05 13.64
CA ASP A 61 6.51 15.67 14.73
C ASP A 61 6.23 17.19 14.84
N MET A 62 5.01 17.54 15.26
CA MET A 62 4.55 18.93 15.30
C MET A 62 5.44 19.82 16.19
N THR A 63 5.75 21.02 15.70
CA THR A 63 6.75 21.89 16.34
C THR A 63 6.31 23.34 16.44
N ARG A 64 6.33 23.93 17.64
CA ARG A 64 6.17 25.39 17.85
C ARG A 64 7.49 26.08 17.48
N ARG A 65 7.66 26.41 16.20
CA ARG A 65 8.95 26.79 15.62
C ARG A 65 9.51 28.08 16.22
N ASP A 66 8.65 29.04 16.51
CA ASP A 66 8.98 30.28 17.21
C ASP A 66 9.64 30.01 18.57
N LEU A 67 9.00 29.19 19.41
CA LEU A 67 9.53 28.85 20.74
C LEU A 67 10.81 28.01 20.65
N GLN A 68 10.88 27.10 19.68
CA GLN A 68 12.09 26.30 19.43
C GLN A 68 13.29 27.21 19.08
N ASN A 69 13.08 28.17 18.18
CA ASN A 69 14.11 29.09 17.73
C ASN A 69 14.57 30.04 18.84
N GLU A 70 13.64 30.50 19.69
CA GLU A 70 13.99 31.34 20.83
C GLU A 70 14.85 30.58 21.86
N MET A 71 14.51 29.32 22.16
CA MET A 71 15.35 28.48 23.04
C MET A 71 16.72 28.20 22.44
N LYS A 72 16.80 27.96 21.12
CA LYS A 72 18.08 27.84 20.37
C LYS A 72 18.96 29.08 20.56
N LYS A 73 18.40 30.26 20.36
CA LYS A 73 19.11 31.55 20.50
C LYS A 73 19.65 31.77 21.91
N GLN A 74 18.92 31.30 22.92
CA GLN A 74 19.32 31.39 24.33
C GLN A 74 20.23 30.25 24.80
N GLY A 75 20.55 29.26 23.94
CA GLY A 75 21.31 28.07 24.33
C GLY A 75 20.59 27.17 25.33
N ARG A 76 19.25 27.18 25.34
CA ARG A 76 18.39 26.43 26.28
C ARG A 76 17.81 25.17 25.63
N PRO A 77 17.33 24.19 26.42
CA PRO A 77 16.64 23.02 25.89
C PRO A 77 15.41 23.39 25.06
N TRP A 78 15.21 22.72 23.92
CA TRP A 78 14.14 23.05 22.97
C TRP A 78 12.81 22.36 23.28
N CYS A 79 12.68 21.75 24.47
CA CYS A 79 11.55 20.90 24.85
C CYS A 79 10.21 21.63 24.69
N ILE A 80 10.12 22.91 25.04
CA ILE A 80 8.89 23.71 24.90
C ILE A 80 8.39 23.81 23.44
N GLY A 81 9.30 23.67 22.47
CA GLY A 81 8.96 23.70 21.05
C GLY A 81 8.48 22.35 20.50
N LYS A 82 8.79 21.25 21.18
CA LYS A 82 8.57 19.87 20.70
C LYS A 82 7.62 19.06 21.59
N ALA A 83 7.64 19.24 22.91
CA ALA A 83 6.87 18.47 23.88
C ALA A 83 5.70 19.30 24.41
N PHE A 84 4.55 19.19 23.73
CA PHE A 84 3.29 19.81 24.13
C PHE A 84 2.10 18.90 23.78
N GLU A 85 0.91 19.25 24.25
CA GLU A 85 -0.32 18.48 24.04
C GLU A 85 -0.59 18.26 22.56
N GLN A 86 -1.02 17.04 22.19
CA GLN A 86 -1.40 16.68 20.82
C GLN A 86 -0.31 16.93 19.75
N SER A 87 0.95 17.04 20.17
CA SER A 87 2.06 17.33 19.27
C SER A 87 2.48 16.15 18.40
N ALA A 88 2.01 14.92 18.67
CA ALA A 88 2.34 13.73 17.89
C ALA A 88 1.10 13.02 17.31
N PRO A 89 0.41 13.60 16.31
CA PRO A 89 -0.51 12.84 15.47
C PRO A 89 0.18 11.62 14.87
N ILE A 90 -0.49 10.47 14.90
CA ILE A 90 0.05 9.22 14.36
C ILE A 90 -1.06 8.38 13.73
N GLY A 91 -0.79 7.79 12.58
CA GLY A 91 -1.67 6.81 11.95
C GLY A 91 -1.63 5.45 12.64
N PRO A 92 -2.37 4.46 12.12
CA PRO A 92 -2.27 3.08 12.55
C PRO A 92 -0.84 2.56 12.45
N ILE A 93 -0.44 1.72 13.41
CA ILE A 93 0.86 1.05 13.38
C ILE A 93 0.68 -0.28 12.66
N VAL A 94 1.39 -0.47 11.56
CA VAL A 94 1.41 -1.69 10.75
C VAL A 94 2.55 -2.60 11.23
N PRO A 95 2.29 -3.86 11.61
CA PRO A 95 3.33 -4.77 12.08
C PRO A 95 4.44 -5.00 11.06
N ILE A 96 5.68 -5.14 11.53
CA ILE A 96 6.85 -5.38 10.67
C ILE A 96 6.73 -6.69 9.86
N GLY A 97 5.99 -7.68 10.39
CA GLY A 97 5.70 -8.92 9.67
C GLY A 97 4.84 -8.73 8.42
N THR A 98 4.12 -7.61 8.31
CA THR A 98 3.31 -7.24 7.14
C THR A 98 4.15 -6.44 6.15
N THR A 99 4.92 -5.45 6.62
CA THR A 99 5.65 -4.50 5.76
C THR A 99 7.02 -5.01 5.31
N GLY A 100 7.63 -5.91 6.08
CA GLY A 100 9.08 -6.09 6.07
C GLY A 100 9.81 -4.88 6.67
N GLU A 101 11.14 -4.88 6.60
CA GLU A 101 11.94 -3.73 7.03
C GLU A 101 11.81 -2.58 6.03
N LEU A 102 11.40 -1.39 6.51
CA LEU A 102 11.29 -0.20 5.67
C LEU A 102 12.62 0.57 5.65
N SER A 103 13.47 0.25 4.67
CA SER A 103 14.76 0.92 4.44
C SER A 103 14.78 1.91 3.27
N SER A 104 13.73 1.90 2.45
CA SER A 104 13.55 2.77 1.27
C SER A 104 12.07 2.88 0.95
N GLY A 105 11.65 3.96 0.30
CA GLY A 105 10.27 4.19 -0.07
C GLY A 105 9.88 5.65 0.08
N ALA A 106 8.96 6.12 -0.75
CA ALA A 106 8.52 7.51 -0.75
C ALA A 106 7.90 7.89 0.61
N ILE A 107 8.20 9.10 1.08
CA ILE A 107 7.54 9.76 2.21
C ILE A 107 7.08 11.14 1.76
N SER A 108 5.82 11.48 1.99
CA SER A 108 5.22 12.71 1.48
C SER A 108 4.24 13.33 2.48
N LEU A 109 4.05 14.64 2.35
CA LEU A 109 3.03 15.40 3.07
C LEU A 109 2.41 16.48 2.18
N SER A 110 1.09 16.53 2.15
CA SER A 110 0.28 17.61 1.59
C SER A 110 -0.35 18.46 2.71
N VAL A 111 -0.58 19.74 2.43
CA VAL A 111 -1.41 20.62 3.26
C VAL A 111 -2.48 21.24 2.37
N ASN A 112 -3.75 20.94 2.65
CA ASN A 112 -4.90 21.30 1.82
C ASN A 112 -4.72 20.85 0.35
N GLY A 113 -4.19 19.64 0.15
CA GLY A 113 -3.88 19.07 -1.18
C GLY A 113 -2.64 19.67 -1.87
N ALA A 114 -1.99 20.69 -1.28
CA ALA A 114 -0.75 21.23 -1.84
C ALA A 114 0.48 20.49 -1.28
N PRO A 115 1.35 19.91 -2.12
CA PRO A 115 2.52 19.17 -1.63
C PRO A 115 3.48 20.11 -0.88
N ARG A 116 3.90 19.69 0.32
CA ARG A 116 4.83 20.43 1.18
C ARG A 116 6.13 19.70 1.42
N GLN A 117 6.07 18.38 1.65
CA GLN A 117 7.25 17.56 1.88
C GLN A 117 7.22 16.35 0.94
N LYS A 118 8.39 15.98 0.43
CA LYS A 118 8.63 14.79 -0.38
C LYS A 118 10.06 14.33 -0.18
N GLY A 119 10.26 13.04 0.01
CA GLY A 119 11.57 12.40 0.10
C GLY A 119 11.47 10.90 -0.02
N ASP A 120 12.58 10.21 0.22
CA ASP A 120 12.63 8.75 0.33
C ASP A 120 13.25 8.32 1.67
N LEU A 121 12.80 7.21 2.25
CA LEU A 121 13.36 6.68 3.50
C LEU A 121 14.85 6.35 3.41
N SER A 122 15.38 6.10 2.21
CA SER A 122 16.81 5.91 1.98
C SER A 122 17.63 7.21 2.13
N GLU A 123 16.98 8.37 2.19
CA GLU A 123 17.61 9.68 2.41
C GLU A 123 17.75 10.03 3.90
N LEU A 124 17.30 9.16 4.81
CA LEU A 124 17.51 9.33 6.24
C LEU A 124 19.02 9.43 6.54
N ILE A 125 19.43 10.47 7.28
CA ILE A 125 20.83 10.67 7.69
C ILE A 125 21.34 9.48 8.51
N TRP A 126 20.45 8.93 9.34
CA TRP A 126 20.65 7.70 10.10
C TRP A 126 19.51 6.78 9.73
N ASN A 127 19.80 5.58 9.23
CA ASN A 127 18.73 4.63 8.97
C ASN A 127 18.06 4.17 10.29
N VAL A 128 16.96 3.42 10.17
CA VAL A 128 16.19 2.95 11.34
C VAL A 128 17.07 2.17 12.32
N ALA A 129 17.93 1.28 11.82
CA ALA A 129 18.78 0.44 12.65
C ALA A 129 19.84 1.26 13.40
N GLU A 130 20.49 2.19 12.71
CA GLU A 130 21.48 3.12 13.30
C GLU A 130 20.83 4.05 14.33
N THR A 131 19.59 4.48 14.09
CA THR A 131 18.81 5.29 15.02
C THR A 131 18.52 4.51 16.30
N ILE A 132 18.04 3.28 16.20
CA ILE A 132 17.80 2.40 17.37
C ILE A 132 19.10 2.14 18.13
N GLU A 133 20.18 1.81 17.43
CA GLU A 133 21.49 1.56 18.05
C GLU A 133 21.94 2.77 18.87
N THR A 134 21.90 3.96 18.27
CA THR A 134 22.35 5.19 18.90
C THR A 134 21.46 5.60 20.07
N LEU A 135 20.13 5.56 19.89
CA LEU A 135 19.18 5.89 20.97
C LEU A 135 19.31 4.93 22.16
N SER A 136 19.50 3.64 21.89
CA SER A 136 19.57 2.61 22.92
C SER A 136 20.84 2.67 23.79
N GLN A 137 21.85 3.44 23.38
CA GLN A 137 23.02 3.74 24.22
C GLN A 137 22.68 4.74 25.32
N ALA A 138 21.84 5.72 25.01
CA ALA A 138 21.42 6.77 25.92
C ALA A 138 20.23 6.36 26.80
N TRP A 139 19.26 5.63 26.25
CA TRP A 139 18.04 5.18 26.95
C TRP A 139 17.84 3.67 26.81
N THR A 140 17.20 3.06 27.80
CA THR A 140 16.70 1.68 27.63
C THR A 140 15.35 1.76 26.95
N LEU A 141 15.26 1.28 25.71
CA LEU A 141 14.01 1.24 24.95
C LEU A 141 13.06 0.21 25.58
N GLN A 142 11.79 0.57 25.70
CA GLN A 142 10.71 -0.27 26.22
C GLN A 142 9.74 -0.66 25.09
N PRO A 143 9.07 -1.83 25.21
CA PRO A 143 7.91 -2.11 24.38
C PRO A 143 6.87 -0.98 24.47
N GLY A 144 6.40 -0.50 23.33
CA GLY A 144 5.50 0.64 23.22
C GLY A 144 6.18 1.99 23.00
N ASP A 145 7.52 2.07 23.10
CA ASP A 145 8.25 3.28 22.70
C ASP A 145 8.08 3.55 21.21
N LEU A 146 7.87 4.82 20.85
CA LEU A 146 7.74 5.28 19.48
C LEU A 146 8.91 6.18 19.11
N ILE A 147 9.62 5.82 18.05
CA ILE A 147 10.78 6.56 17.54
C ILE A 147 10.38 7.26 16.25
N PHE A 148 10.38 8.58 16.29
CA PHE A 148 10.22 9.48 15.16
C PHE A 148 11.61 9.66 14.52
N THR A 149 11.78 9.22 13.27
CA THR A 149 13.10 8.99 12.64
C THR A 149 13.71 10.20 11.93
N GLY A 150 13.00 11.32 11.87
CA GLY A 150 13.34 12.53 11.14
C GLY A 150 12.49 12.76 9.90
N THR A 151 12.55 13.99 9.40
CA THR A 151 11.65 14.52 8.36
C THR A 151 12.43 15.00 7.12
N PRO A 152 11.90 14.82 5.90
CA PRO A 152 12.51 15.35 4.69
C PRO A 152 12.41 16.88 4.60
N ALA A 153 13.03 17.48 3.60
CA ALA A 153 12.94 18.92 3.36
C ALA A 153 11.48 19.37 3.13
N GLY A 154 11.21 20.67 3.36
CA GLY A 154 9.90 21.27 3.14
C GLY A 154 9.04 21.49 4.39
N VAL A 155 9.63 21.34 5.58
CA VAL A 155 9.01 21.73 6.86
C VAL A 155 8.49 23.16 6.80
N GLY A 156 7.21 23.34 7.12
CA GLY A 156 6.52 24.62 6.97
C GLY A 156 5.40 24.84 7.98
N PRO A 157 4.90 26.08 8.08
CA PRO A 157 3.85 26.43 9.03
C PRO A 157 2.48 25.93 8.59
N VAL A 158 1.62 25.65 9.57
CA VAL A 158 0.18 25.41 9.42
C VAL A 158 -0.62 26.36 10.31
N VAL A 159 -1.87 26.61 9.94
CA VAL A 159 -2.83 27.41 10.70
C VAL A 159 -4.08 26.60 11.05
N ALA A 160 -4.88 27.11 11.98
CA ALA A 160 -6.16 26.48 12.31
C ALA A 160 -7.05 26.38 11.06
N GLY A 161 -7.58 25.19 10.81
CA GLY A 161 -8.40 24.87 9.62
C GLY A 161 -7.65 24.18 8.49
N ASP A 162 -6.31 24.12 8.53
CA ASP A 162 -5.54 23.34 7.56
C ASP A 162 -5.74 21.84 7.77
N VAL A 163 -5.82 21.10 6.65
CA VAL A 163 -5.80 19.64 6.61
C VAL A 163 -4.42 19.17 6.17
N MET A 164 -3.82 18.25 6.93
CA MET A 164 -2.52 17.66 6.63
C MET A 164 -2.71 16.19 6.27
N GLU A 165 -2.13 15.75 5.15
CA GLU A 165 -2.21 14.37 4.68
C GLU A 165 -0.80 13.86 4.46
N GLY A 166 -0.40 12.83 5.22
CA GLY A 166 0.94 12.26 5.17
C GLY A 166 0.91 10.82 4.73
N ALA A 167 1.86 10.41 3.91
CA ALA A 167 1.98 9.05 3.40
C ALA A 167 3.43 8.54 3.46
N VAL A 168 3.57 7.23 3.68
CA VAL A 168 4.85 6.52 3.57
C VAL A 168 4.60 5.25 2.77
N LYS A 169 5.36 5.07 1.68
CA LYS A 169 5.27 3.89 0.82
C LYS A 169 5.54 2.62 1.64
N GLY A 170 4.63 1.66 1.53
CA GLY A 170 4.64 0.43 2.34
C GLY A 170 3.73 0.51 3.56
N LEU A 171 3.09 1.67 3.81
CA LEU A 171 2.06 1.88 4.83
C LEU A 171 0.79 2.44 4.15
N ASP A 172 -0.15 1.54 3.86
CA ASP A 172 -1.55 1.68 3.41
C ASP A 172 -1.93 2.63 2.24
N TYR A 173 -3.08 2.30 1.64
CA TYR A 173 -3.82 3.10 0.66
C TYR A 173 -5.27 3.21 1.16
N ASP A 174 -5.98 4.29 0.82
CA ASP A 174 -7.40 4.41 1.19
C ASP A 174 -8.25 3.42 0.37
N TYR A 175 -8.74 2.35 1.01
CA TYR A 175 -9.65 1.40 0.38
C TYR A 175 -11.09 1.93 0.42
N LEU A 176 -11.58 2.39 -0.73
CA LEU A 176 -12.98 2.76 -0.90
C LEU A 176 -13.77 1.58 -1.53
N PRO A 177 -14.55 0.82 -0.74
CA PRO A 177 -15.31 -0.31 -1.26
C PRO A 177 -16.41 0.16 -2.20
N VAL A 178 -16.57 -0.54 -3.33
CA VAL A 178 -17.67 -0.33 -4.29
C VAL A 178 -18.42 -1.65 -4.49
N HIS A 179 -19.63 -1.73 -3.96
CA HIS A 179 -20.42 -2.97 -3.95
C HIS A 179 -21.10 -3.23 -5.30
N LEU A 180 -20.43 -3.97 -6.18
CA LEU A 180 -20.90 -4.25 -7.55
C LEU A 180 -22.24 -5.00 -7.61
N ALA A 181 -22.50 -5.91 -6.67
CA ALA A 181 -23.79 -6.63 -6.62
C ALA A 181 -24.98 -5.70 -6.33
N LYS A 182 -24.78 -4.67 -5.50
CA LYS A 182 -25.76 -3.61 -5.22
C LYS A 182 -25.81 -2.54 -6.32
N GLY A 183 -24.85 -2.57 -7.25
CA GLY A 183 -24.81 -1.65 -8.40
C GLY A 183 -24.24 -0.27 -8.06
N GLU A 184 -23.46 -0.13 -6.98
CA GLU A 184 -22.87 1.15 -6.57
C GLU A 184 -21.97 1.76 -7.65
N ASN A 185 -21.28 0.92 -8.44
CA ASN A 185 -20.49 1.36 -9.59
C ASN A 185 -21.34 2.00 -10.71
N THR A 186 -22.65 1.77 -10.73
CA THR A 186 -23.57 2.37 -11.72
C THR A 186 -24.25 3.64 -11.22
N ALA A 187 -24.10 3.97 -9.93
CA ALA A 187 -24.64 5.18 -9.34
C ALA A 187 -23.97 6.43 -9.92
N GLU A 188 -24.71 7.54 -9.93
CA GLU A 188 -24.22 8.81 -10.48
C GLU A 188 -22.98 9.34 -9.72
N SER A 189 -22.92 9.09 -8.41
CA SER A 189 -21.77 9.42 -7.57
C SER A 189 -20.48 8.74 -8.05
N TYR A 190 -20.55 7.49 -8.52
CA TYR A 190 -19.39 6.78 -9.05
C TYR A 190 -19.09 7.16 -10.50
N ALA A 191 -20.12 7.51 -11.29
CA ALA A 191 -19.96 7.98 -12.66
C ALA A 191 -19.16 9.28 -12.76
N ALA A 192 -19.24 10.13 -11.72
CA ALA A 192 -18.43 11.35 -11.61
C ALA A 192 -16.93 11.06 -11.41
N VAL A 193 -16.58 9.84 -10.97
CA VAL A 193 -15.20 9.44 -10.65
C VAL A 193 -14.62 8.53 -11.75
N SER A 194 -15.40 7.57 -12.26
CA SER A 194 -14.98 6.63 -13.31
C SER A 194 -15.92 6.68 -14.51
N ALA A 195 -15.42 7.17 -15.64
CA ALA A 195 -16.16 7.20 -16.90
C ALA A 195 -16.60 5.79 -17.36
N SER A 196 -15.77 4.78 -17.08
CA SER A 196 -16.06 3.38 -17.45
C SER A 196 -17.09 2.72 -16.53
N ARG A 197 -17.34 3.28 -15.33
CA ARG A 197 -18.17 2.68 -14.28
C ARG A 197 -17.73 1.26 -13.89
N LEU A 198 -16.43 0.98 -14.03
CA LEU A 198 -15.77 -0.26 -13.65
C LEU A 198 -14.72 0.01 -12.56
N VAL A 199 -14.42 -1.04 -11.80
CA VAL A 199 -13.32 -1.11 -10.83
C VAL A 199 -12.21 -2.01 -11.36
N PRO A 200 -10.94 -1.83 -10.92
CA PRO A 200 -10.47 -0.81 -9.99
C PRO A 200 -10.30 0.58 -10.66
N LEU A 201 -10.32 1.61 -9.82
CA LEU A 201 -9.84 2.97 -10.11
C LEU A 201 -8.80 3.30 -9.04
N LEU A 202 -7.63 3.77 -9.46
CA LEU A 202 -6.59 4.27 -8.57
C LEU A 202 -6.58 5.79 -8.70
N GLU A 203 -6.68 6.50 -7.58
CA GLU A 203 -6.34 7.92 -7.51
C GLU A 203 -4.95 7.99 -6.85
N ASP A 204 -3.99 8.64 -7.51
CA ASP A 204 -2.66 8.85 -6.93
C ASP A 204 -2.60 10.10 -6.07
N ASP A 205 -1.45 10.33 -5.43
CA ASP A 205 -1.21 11.45 -4.51
C ASP A 205 -1.44 12.84 -5.15
N ASP A 206 -1.36 12.94 -6.48
CA ASP A 206 -1.59 14.18 -7.22
C ASP A 206 -3.07 14.33 -7.67
N GLY A 207 -3.95 13.43 -7.23
CA GLY A 207 -5.36 13.37 -7.59
C GLY A 207 -5.61 12.84 -9.01
N HIS A 208 -4.60 12.25 -9.65
CA HIS A 208 -4.74 11.68 -10.99
C HIS A 208 -5.43 10.33 -10.92
N ARG A 209 -6.51 10.19 -11.71
CA ARG A 209 -7.34 8.98 -11.73
C ARG A 209 -6.94 8.05 -12.87
N LEU A 210 -6.42 6.89 -12.50
CA LEU A 210 -6.05 5.81 -13.39
C LEU A 210 -7.13 4.74 -13.39
N THR A 211 -7.44 4.22 -14.57
CA THR A 211 -8.36 3.11 -14.77
C THR A 211 -7.69 2.04 -15.60
N GLN A 212 -8.28 0.83 -15.65
CA GLN A 212 -7.69 -0.39 -16.23
C GLN A 212 -6.57 -0.96 -15.34
N SER A 213 -6.81 -2.13 -14.78
CA SER A 213 -5.86 -2.79 -13.86
C SER A 213 -4.48 -2.99 -14.47
N MET A 214 -4.39 -3.40 -15.73
CA MET A 214 -3.11 -3.59 -16.43
C MET A 214 -2.31 -2.28 -16.56
N ALA A 215 -2.98 -1.17 -16.86
CA ALA A 215 -2.33 0.14 -16.96
C ALA A 215 -1.90 0.64 -15.57
N ILE A 216 -2.73 0.43 -14.55
CA ILE A 216 -2.41 0.75 -13.16
C ILE A 216 -1.17 -0.03 -12.69
N ILE A 217 -1.09 -1.34 -12.95
CA ILE A 217 0.07 -2.15 -12.54
C ILE A 217 1.35 -1.69 -13.26
N GLU A 218 1.29 -1.38 -14.56
CA GLU A 218 2.44 -0.84 -15.29
C GLU A 218 2.84 0.55 -14.78
N TYR A 219 1.87 1.43 -14.49
CA TYR A 219 2.14 2.73 -13.87
C TYR A 219 2.84 2.58 -12.51
N LEU A 220 2.37 1.65 -11.68
CA LEU A 220 3.00 1.33 -10.41
C LEU A 220 4.41 0.75 -10.61
N ASP A 221 4.63 -0.12 -11.58
CA ASP A 221 5.97 -0.66 -11.88
C ASP A 221 6.93 0.45 -12.38
N GLU A 222 6.43 1.44 -13.12
CA GLU A 222 7.22 2.58 -13.60
C GLU A 222 7.53 3.60 -12.49
N THR A 223 6.54 3.92 -11.66
CA THR A 223 6.67 4.91 -10.57
C THR A 223 7.28 4.33 -9.30
N HIS A 224 7.21 3.01 -9.14
CA HIS A 224 7.69 2.27 -8.00
C HIS A 224 8.51 1.04 -8.47
N PRO A 225 9.71 1.25 -9.05
CA PRO A 225 10.45 0.25 -9.82
C PRO A 225 11.01 -0.94 -9.02
N GLN A 226 10.77 -1.01 -7.71
CA GLN A 226 11.18 -2.11 -6.84
C GLN A 226 10.05 -2.49 -5.86
N PRO A 227 9.75 -3.80 -5.70
CA PRO A 227 10.26 -4.90 -6.53
C PRO A 227 9.67 -4.85 -7.97
N PRO A 228 10.46 -5.16 -9.02
CA PRO A 228 9.98 -5.03 -10.38
C PRO A 228 8.97 -6.13 -10.72
N LEU A 229 7.87 -5.75 -11.36
CA LEU A 229 6.82 -6.65 -11.86
C LEU A 229 7.07 -7.07 -13.32
N LEU A 230 8.08 -6.49 -13.95
CA LEU A 230 8.56 -6.88 -15.28
C LEU A 230 10.06 -7.20 -15.26
N PRO A 231 10.51 -8.21 -16.03
CA PRO A 231 11.93 -8.49 -16.18
C PRO A 231 12.64 -7.37 -16.95
N ALA A 232 13.95 -7.29 -16.81
CA ALA A 232 14.76 -6.24 -17.45
C ALA A 232 14.86 -6.40 -18.98
N ASP A 233 14.82 -7.62 -19.50
CA ASP A 233 15.02 -7.89 -20.93
C ASP A 233 13.71 -7.79 -21.74
N ALA A 234 13.80 -7.27 -22.96
CA ALA A 234 12.64 -7.02 -23.81
C ALA A 234 11.81 -8.27 -24.12
N ARG A 235 12.45 -9.44 -24.22
CA ARG A 235 11.75 -10.70 -24.54
C ARG A 235 10.98 -11.20 -23.32
N GLY A 236 11.57 -11.14 -22.14
CA GLY A 236 10.89 -11.41 -20.87
C GLY A 236 9.67 -10.52 -20.68
N ARG A 237 9.81 -9.21 -20.91
CA ARG A 237 8.70 -8.24 -20.81
C ARG A 237 7.56 -8.59 -21.75
N ALA A 238 7.88 -8.92 -23.01
CA ALA A 238 6.89 -9.33 -23.99
C ALA A 238 6.15 -10.60 -23.56
N ARG A 239 6.87 -11.60 -23.01
CA ARG A 239 6.27 -12.84 -22.52
C ARG A 239 5.34 -12.61 -21.32
N VAL A 240 5.78 -11.84 -20.33
CA VAL A 240 4.94 -11.52 -19.15
C VAL A 240 3.65 -10.82 -19.58
N ARG A 241 3.75 -9.84 -20.50
CA ARG A 241 2.57 -9.14 -21.03
C ARG A 241 1.65 -10.06 -21.82
N ALA A 242 2.18 -10.96 -22.64
CA ALA A 242 1.37 -11.91 -23.39
C ALA A 242 0.56 -12.83 -22.46
N LEU A 243 1.22 -13.46 -21.48
CA LEU A 243 0.55 -14.29 -20.47
C LEU A 243 -0.55 -13.51 -19.73
N ALA A 244 -0.26 -12.27 -19.36
CA ALA A 244 -1.21 -11.45 -18.65
C ALA A 244 -2.42 -11.05 -19.53
N GLN A 245 -2.17 -10.71 -20.79
CA GLN A 245 -3.21 -10.32 -21.75
C GLN A 245 -4.09 -11.50 -22.15
N ASP A 246 -3.56 -12.72 -22.24
CA ASP A 246 -4.38 -13.92 -22.46
C ASP A 246 -5.47 -14.07 -21.38
N LEU A 247 -5.19 -13.65 -20.14
CA LEU A 247 -6.19 -13.65 -19.08
C LEU A 247 -7.02 -12.36 -19.05
N ALA A 248 -6.37 -11.21 -19.12
CA ALA A 248 -6.99 -9.90 -18.94
C ALA A 248 -7.85 -9.46 -20.14
N CYS A 249 -7.60 -10.00 -21.34
CA CYS A 249 -8.31 -9.68 -22.57
C CYS A 249 -9.22 -10.82 -23.02
N GLU A 250 -8.74 -12.07 -23.00
CA GLU A 250 -9.46 -13.20 -23.61
C GLU A 250 -10.31 -14.00 -22.62
N VAL A 251 -10.12 -13.84 -21.30
CA VAL A 251 -10.89 -14.59 -20.27
C VAL A 251 -11.74 -13.67 -19.41
N HIS A 252 -11.09 -12.77 -18.67
CA HIS A 252 -11.75 -11.99 -17.63
C HIS A 252 -12.91 -11.10 -18.17
N PRO A 253 -12.76 -10.39 -19.30
CA PRO A 253 -13.82 -9.52 -19.81
C PRO A 253 -15.11 -10.26 -20.22
N LEU A 254 -14.97 -11.47 -20.78
CA LEU A 254 -16.11 -12.32 -21.20
C LEU A 254 -16.93 -12.82 -20.01
N ASN A 255 -16.29 -12.89 -18.84
CA ASN A 255 -16.85 -13.41 -17.60
C ASN A 255 -17.16 -12.31 -16.57
N ASN A 256 -17.03 -11.04 -16.97
CA ASN A 256 -17.35 -9.92 -16.12
C ASN A 256 -18.86 -9.87 -15.81
N LEU A 257 -19.21 -9.41 -14.60
CA LEU A 257 -20.59 -9.33 -14.13
C LEU A 257 -21.54 -8.60 -15.09
N ARG A 258 -21.07 -7.55 -15.81
CA ARG A 258 -21.91 -6.85 -16.79
C ARG A 258 -22.32 -7.75 -17.96
N VAL A 259 -21.41 -8.62 -18.41
CA VAL A 259 -21.67 -9.59 -19.50
C VAL A 259 -22.60 -10.68 -19.00
N LEU A 260 -22.31 -11.25 -17.82
CA LEU A 260 -23.15 -12.30 -17.21
C LEU A 260 -24.58 -11.81 -16.92
N ARG A 261 -24.74 -10.55 -16.50
CA ARG A 261 -26.05 -9.92 -16.34
C ARG A 261 -26.76 -9.77 -17.68
N TYR A 262 -26.07 -9.38 -18.75
CA TYR A 262 -26.68 -9.27 -20.08
C TYR A 262 -27.17 -10.64 -20.59
N LEU A 263 -26.36 -11.69 -20.44
CA LEU A 263 -26.73 -13.06 -20.81
C LEU A 263 -28.04 -13.52 -20.15
N THR A 264 -28.20 -13.26 -18.86
CA THR A 264 -29.36 -13.73 -18.08
C THR A 264 -30.56 -12.77 -18.15
N ARG A 265 -30.33 -11.45 -18.10
CA ARG A 265 -31.40 -10.44 -18.05
C ARG A 265 -31.93 -10.08 -19.43
N ASP A 266 -31.06 -9.89 -20.41
CA ASP A 266 -31.44 -9.39 -21.73
C ASP A 266 -31.65 -10.55 -22.70
N LEU A 267 -30.71 -11.50 -22.75
CA LEU A 267 -30.79 -12.68 -23.62
C LEU A 267 -31.56 -13.86 -23.00
N LYS A 268 -32.00 -13.73 -21.74
CA LYS A 268 -32.87 -14.69 -21.04
C LYS A 268 -32.31 -16.12 -20.96
N LEU A 269 -30.98 -16.28 -20.97
CA LEU A 269 -30.34 -17.57 -20.77
C LEU A 269 -30.54 -18.07 -19.34
N SER A 270 -30.57 -19.39 -19.17
CA SER A 270 -30.65 -20.01 -17.85
C SER A 270 -29.36 -19.80 -17.04
N GLU A 271 -29.44 -19.96 -15.72
CA GLU A 271 -28.26 -19.94 -14.85
C GLU A 271 -27.26 -21.04 -15.26
N ASP A 272 -27.74 -22.23 -15.65
CA ASP A 272 -26.92 -23.34 -16.14
C ASP A 272 -26.17 -22.99 -17.44
N ASP A 273 -26.82 -22.26 -18.36
CA ASP A 273 -26.18 -21.80 -19.59
C ASP A 273 -25.11 -20.75 -19.32
N LYS A 274 -25.36 -19.83 -18.38
CA LYS A 274 -24.38 -18.84 -17.93
C LYS A 274 -23.18 -19.50 -17.25
N ASP A 275 -23.41 -20.51 -16.41
CA ASP A 275 -22.32 -21.26 -15.77
C ASP A 275 -21.50 -22.05 -16.79
N ARG A 276 -22.16 -22.65 -17.80
CA ARG A 276 -21.47 -23.30 -18.92
C ARG A 276 -20.63 -22.32 -19.73
N TRP A 277 -21.13 -21.11 -20.00
CA TRP A 277 -20.37 -20.02 -20.62
C TRP A 277 -19.13 -19.67 -19.79
N TYR A 278 -19.30 -19.47 -18.49
CA TYR A 278 -18.22 -19.09 -17.59
C TYR A 278 -17.10 -20.13 -17.60
N ARG A 279 -17.45 -21.41 -17.36
CA ARG A 279 -16.50 -22.52 -17.35
C ARG A 279 -15.81 -22.68 -18.69
N HIS A 280 -16.52 -22.52 -19.81
CA HIS A 280 -15.92 -22.63 -21.15
C HIS A 280 -14.75 -21.66 -21.34
N TRP A 281 -14.96 -20.37 -21.07
CA TRP A 281 -13.93 -19.36 -21.30
C TRP A 281 -12.79 -19.43 -20.28
N VAL A 282 -13.08 -19.79 -19.03
CA VAL A 282 -12.03 -20.00 -18.02
C VAL A 282 -11.18 -21.22 -18.36
N GLU A 283 -11.80 -22.38 -18.61
CA GLU A 283 -11.06 -23.63 -18.82
C GLU A 283 -10.19 -23.59 -20.08
N THR A 284 -10.69 -23.00 -21.18
CA THR A 284 -9.95 -22.86 -22.43
C THR A 284 -8.83 -21.81 -22.33
N GLY A 285 -9.09 -20.68 -21.66
CA GLY A 285 -8.06 -19.66 -21.43
C GLY A 285 -6.93 -20.14 -20.52
N LEU A 286 -7.25 -20.85 -19.43
CA LEU A 286 -6.23 -21.44 -18.57
C LEU A 286 -5.42 -22.51 -19.30
N GLU A 287 -6.01 -23.25 -20.25
CA GLU A 287 -5.27 -24.21 -21.09
C GLU A 287 -4.22 -23.53 -21.98
N VAL A 288 -4.51 -22.33 -22.50
CA VAL A 288 -3.54 -21.53 -23.29
C VAL A 288 -2.36 -21.11 -22.41
N VAL A 289 -2.63 -20.60 -21.21
CA VAL A 289 -1.60 -20.21 -20.24
C VAL A 289 -0.79 -21.42 -19.80
N GLU A 290 -1.44 -22.55 -19.50
CA GLU A 290 -0.79 -23.80 -19.13
C GLU A 290 0.25 -24.24 -20.15
N ARG A 291 -0.09 -24.23 -21.45
CA ARG A 291 0.84 -24.59 -22.52
C ARG A 291 2.06 -23.67 -22.56
N GLN A 292 1.89 -22.38 -22.29
CA GLN A 292 3.00 -21.42 -22.25
C GLN A 292 3.89 -21.59 -21.01
N LEU A 293 3.30 -21.90 -19.86
CA LEU A 293 4.04 -22.21 -18.63
C LEU A 293 4.81 -23.54 -18.77
N ALA A 294 4.20 -24.56 -19.37
CA ALA A 294 4.85 -25.85 -19.63
C ALA A 294 6.03 -25.72 -20.61
N ALA A 295 5.93 -24.84 -21.61
CA ALA A 295 7.00 -24.60 -22.57
C ALA A 295 8.23 -23.89 -21.96
N GLN A 296 8.04 -23.12 -20.89
CA GLN A 296 9.12 -22.42 -20.17
C GLN A 296 8.86 -22.49 -18.66
N PRO A 297 9.17 -23.63 -18.01
CA PRO A 297 8.93 -23.81 -16.58
C PRO A 297 9.78 -22.86 -15.74
N ALA A 298 9.16 -22.24 -14.73
CA ALA A 298 9.80 -21.35 -13.77
C ALA A 298 9.03 -21.38 -12.44
N THR A 299 9.56 -20.78 -11.38
CA THR A 299 8.88 -20.76 -10.07
C THR A 299 7.52 -20.06 -10.17
N PHE A 300 7.50 -18.86 -10.75
CA PHE A 300 6.30 -18.05 -11.03
C PHE A 300 5.89 -18.13 -12.51
N CYS A 301 4.95 -17.30 -12.97
CA CYS A 301 4.61 -17.20 -14.40
C CYS A 301 5.85 -16.99 -15.28
N HIS A 302 6.82 -16.23 -14.78
CA HIS A 302 8.11 -15.99 -15.41
C HIS A 302 9.21 -15.82 -14.35
N GLY A 303 10.28 -16.62 -14.45
CA GLY A 303 11.41 -16.52 -13.54
C GLY A 303 11.10 -16.88 -12.08
N ASP A 304 11.93 -16.36 -11.18
CA ASP A 304 11.96 -16.71 -9.76
C ASP A 304 11.43 -15.62 -8.83
N THR A 305 10.86 -14.55 -9.39
CA THR A 305 10.14 -13.50 -8.65
C THR A 305 8.76 -13.27 -9.27
N PRO A 306 7.73 -12.90 -8.48
CA PRO A 306 6.42 -12.56 -9.03
C PRO A 306 6.50 -11.44 -10.06
N THR A 307 5.64 -11.51 -11.06
CA THR A 307 5.51 -10.54 -12.16
C THR A 307 4.07 -10.09 -12.32
N LEU A 308 3.85 -9.12 -13.21
CA LEU A 308 2.50 -8.67 -13.61
C LEU A 308 1.60 -9.84 -14.07
N ALA A 309 2.16 -10.90 -14.67
CA ALA A 309 1.39 -12.08 -15.06
C ALA A 309 0.81 -12.84 -13.86
N ASP A 310 1.55 -12.89 -12.75
CA ASP A 310 1.11 -13.53 -11.51
C ASP A 310 -0.01 -12.74 -10.84
N CYS A 311 0.07 -11.41 -10.88
CA CYS A 311 -0.96 -10.49 -10.38
C CYS A 311 -2.33 -10.70 -11.05
N VAL A 312 -2.36 -11.17 -12.30
CA VAL A 312 -3.61 -11.47 -13.02
C VAL A 312 -3.99 -12.95 -13.01
N LEU A 313 -3.01 -13.86 -12.91
CA LEU A 313 -3.25 -15.30 -12.82
C LEU A 313 -3.98 -15.66 -11.52
N VAL A 314 -3.51 -15.13 -10.38
CA VAL A 314 -4.03 -15.52 -9.06
C VAL A 314 -5.53 -15.22 -8.92
N PRO A 315 -6.02 -14.00 -9.22
CA PRO A 315 -7.46 -13.72 -9.19
C PRO A 315 -8.27 -14.57 -10.18
N GLN A 316 -7.68 -14.94 -11.32
CA GLN A 316 -8.35 -15.77 -12.31
C GLN A 316 -8.49 -17.23 -11.85
N VAL A 317 -7.49 -17.78 -11.16
CA VAL A 317 -7.59 -19.11 -10.53
C VAL A 317 -8.60 -19.10 -9.39
N PHE A 318 -8.63 -18.04 -8.56
CA PHE A 318 -9.67 -17.88 -7.54
C PHE A 318 -11.08 -17.90 -8.15
N ASN A 319 -11.29 -17.17 -9.25
CA ASN A 319 -12.55 -17.19 -9.98
C ASN A 319 -12.88 -18.58 -10.55
N ALA A 320 -11.89 -19.30 -11.08
CA ALA A 320 -12.08 -20.66 -11.58
C ALA A 320 -12.60 -21.59 -10.47
N GLN A 321 -12.01 -21.52 -9.28
CA GLN A 321 -12.43 -22.29 -8.10
C GLN A 321 -13.84 -21.90 -7.65
N ARG A 322 -14.13 -20.59 -7.55
CA ARG A 322 -15.45 -20.07 -7.17
C ARG A 322 -16.58 -20.55 -8.07
N PHE A 323 -16.32 -20.72 -9.37
CA PHE A 323 -17.30 -21.17 -10.36
C PHE A 323 -17.23 -22.68 -10.69
N ASN A 324 -16.49 -23.44 -9.87
CA ASN A 324 -16.32 -24.89 -10.02
C ASN A 324 -15.83 -25.29 -11.43
N CYS A 325 -14.88 -24.53 -11.98
CA CYS A 325 -14.19 -24.89 -13.23
C CYS A 325 -13.24 -26.05 -12.97
N ARG A 326 -13.01 -26.89 -13.98
CA ARG A 326 -11.99 -27.95 -13.92
C ARG A 326 -10.59 -27.33 -13.90
N THR A 327 -9.69 -27.96 -13.16
CA THR A 327 -8.30 -27.49 -12.99
C THR A 327 -7.25 -28.59 -13.15
N GLU A 328 -7.70 -29.84 -13.29
CA GLU A 328 -6.86 -31.03 -13.44
C GLU A 328 -6.03 -30.98 -14.74
N HIS A 329 -6.50 -30.26 -15.75
CA HIS A 329 -5.80 -30.07 -17.03
C HIS A 329 -4.76 -28.96 -17.01
N VAL A 330 -4.61 -28.21 -15.90
CA VAL A 330 -3.68 -27.07 -15.79
C VAL A 330 -2.74 -27.16 -14.57
N PRO A 331 -1.95 -28.24 -14.44
CA PRO A 331 -1.10 -28.46 -13.27
C PRO A 331 -0.01 -27.40 -13.08
N ASN A 332 0.54 -26.80 -14.14
CA ASN A 332 1.55 -25.74 -13.99
C ASN A 332 0.92 -24.43 -13.52
N VAL A 333 -0.27 -24.07 -14.02
CA VAL A 333 -1.05 -22.94 -13.48
C VAL A 333 -1.28 -23.10 -11.99
N MET A 334 -1.73 -24.29 -11.56
CA MET A 334 -2.00 -24.56 -10.15
C MET A 334 -0.74 -24.53 -9.29
N ARG A 335 0.40 -24.97 -9.83
CA ARG A 335 1.71 -24.87 -9.17
C ARG A 335 2.15 -23.41 -8.99
N VAL A 336 2.03 -22.59 -10.04
CA VAL A 336 2.36 -21.15 -9.96
C VAL A 336 1.44 -20.45 -8.97
N HIS A 337 0.13 -20.73 -9.01
CA HIS A 337 -0.82 -20.21 -8.03
C HIS A 337 -0.40 -20.58 -6.60
N ALA A 338 -0.05 -21.84 -6.34
CA ALA A 338 0.43 -22.26 -5.02
C ALA A 338 1.71 -21.53 -4.58
N ALA A 339 2.64 -21.29 -5.52
CA ALA A 339 3.86 -20.53 -5.25
C ALA A 339 3.55 -19.06 -4.90
N CYS A 340 2.63 -18.41 -5.62
CA CYS A 340 2.18 -17.05 -5.29
C CYS A 340 1.50 -17.01 -3.92
N MET A 341 0.58 -17.92 -3.65
CA MET A 341 -0.18 -17.95 -2.38
C MET A 341 0.67 -18.30 -1.16
N ALA A 342 1.90 -18.80 -1.34
CA ALA A 342 2.87 -18.95 -0.26
C ALA A 342 3.49 -17.61 0.19
N LEU A 343 3.32 -16.53 -0.60
CA LEU A 343 3.79 -15.19 -0.27
C LEU A 343 2.69 -14.39 0.44
N ALA A 344 3.07 -13.67 1.50
CA ALA A 344 2.15 -12.81 2.27
C ALA A 344 1.41 -11.81 1.36
N ALA A 345 2.13 -11.19 0.42
CA ALA A 345 1.61 -10.21 -0.54
C ALA A 345 0.42 -10.70 -1.39
N PHE A 346 0.32 -12.01 -1.67
CA PHE A 346 -0.83 -12.59 -2.36
C PHE A 346 -1.86 -13.16 -1.38
N SER A 347 -1.41 -13.82 -0.31
CA SER A 347 -2.32 -14.47 0.64
C SER A 347 -3.24 -13.47 1.38
N GLN A 348 -2.75 -12.26 1.68
CA GLN A 348 -3.46 -11.22 2.41
C GLN A 348 -4.38 -10.37 1.52
N THR A 349 -4.26 -10.46 0.20
CA THR A 349 -5.07 -9.69 -0.77
C THR A 349 -6.26 -10.48 -1.32
N GLN A 350 -6.55 -11.64 -0.72
CA GLN A 350 -7.71 -12.45 -1.08
C GLN A 350 -9.02 -11.72 -0.79
N PRO A 351 -10.10 -11.95 -1.58
CA PRO A 351 -11.39 -11.32 -1.35
C PRO A 351 -11.98 -11.51 0.05
N SER A 352 -11.63 -12.59 0.76
CA SER A 352 -12.05 -12.85 2.14
C SER A 352 -11.28 -12.05 3.20
N ALA A 353 -10.17 -11.44 2.81
CA ALA A 353 -9.30 -10.62 3.66
C ALA A 353 -9.46 -9.11 3.38
N CYS A 354 -10.20 -8.73 2.33
CA CYS A 354 -10.53 -7.33 2.08
C CYS A 354 -11.49 -6.78 3.17
N PRO A 355 -11.32 -5.51 3.60
CA PRO A 355 -12.15 -4.88 4.64
C PRO A 355 -13.63 -4.75 4.30
#